data_AF-A0A7T7XMF1-F1
#
_entry.id   AF-A0A7T7XMF1-F1
#
_cell.length_a   1.000
_cell.length_b   1.000
_cell.length_c   1.000
_cell.angle_alpha   90.00
_cell.angle_beta   90.00
_cell.angle_gamma   90.00
#
_symmetry.space_group_name_H-M   'P 1'
#
loop_
_entity.id
_entity.type
_entity.pdbx_description
1 polymer ?
#
loop_
_entity_poly.entity_id
_entity_poly.type
_entity_poly.pdbx_seq_one_letter_code
_entity_poly.pdbx_strand_id
1 'polypeptide(L)'
;MAKLNVSELAVLLTDRFSDVWKLLSETTFFLSRTAEFGFYEDELRSWRSELQGASKNPEVAQKVRTEIIALRKNLRLQGYDLSLGRQNLIFDGFRNDASVNEGFKRMVLFLGDGTAFWISGDENHITLAGYLEQQLEIRYSRRDPLRLREKHYLWFLRRGNDLIISGSDTETKEDYERLKAIGEANSLLFLSKLKKLR
;
A
#
# COMPACT_ATOMS: atom_id res chain seq x y z
N MET A 1 43.08 -0.46 -20.11
CA MET A 1 42.40 -1.41 -19.20
C MET A 1 42.47 -0.83 -17.80
N ALA A 2 41.37 -0.32 -17.26
CA ALA A 2 41.34 0.27 -15.92
C ALA A 2 41.44 -0.83 -14.87
N LYS A 3 42.47 -0.79 -14.02
CA LYS A 3 42.58 -1.63 -12.82
C LYS A 3 41.58 -1.10 -11.80
N LEU A 4 40.44 -1.77 -11.64
CA LEU A 4 39.52 -1.49 -10.54
C LEU A 4 40.26 -1.73 -9.21
N ASN A 5 40.24 -0.74 -8.33
CA ASN A 5 40.90 -0.81 -7.03
C ASN A 5 40.15 -1.79 -6.12
N VAL A 6 40.88 -2.55 -5.30
CA VAL A 6 40.30 -3.54 -4.38
C VAL A 6 39.30 -2.90 -3.40
N SER A 7 39.51 -1.63 -3.05
CA SER A 7 38.58 -0.83 -2.24
C SER A 7 37.27 -0.52 -2.97
N GLU A 8 37.31 -0.18 -4.25
CA GLU A 8 36.11 0.08 -5.07
C GLU A 8 35.29 -1.20 -5.28
N LEU A 9 35.97 -2.34 -5.45
CA LEU A 9 35.33 -3.66 -5.52
C LEU A 9 34.65 -4.03 -4.20
N ALA A 10 35.29 -3.78 -3.06
CA ALA A 10 34.68 -4.03 -1.75
C ALA A 10 33.45 -3.15 -1.52
N VAL A 11 33.47 -1.87 -1.90
CA VAL A 11 32.31 -0.97 -1.82
C VAL A 11 31.18 -1.45 -2.74
N LEU A 12 31.48 -1.76 -4.01
CA LEU A 12 30.49 -2.28 -4.97
C LEU A 12 29.89 -3.63 -4.57
N LEU A 13 30.64 -4.45 -3.83
CA LEU A 13 30.13 -5.70 -3.27
C LEU A 13 29.20 -5.39 -2.09
N THR A 14 29.65 -4.56 -1.14
CA THR A 14 28.88 -4.18 0.04
C THR A 14 27.55 -3.53 -0.34
N ASP A 15 27.55 -2.64 -1.33
CA ASP A 15 26.34 -2.01 -1.88
C ASP A 15 25.41 -3.05 -2.53
N ARG A 16 25.96 -3.99 -3.31
CA ARG A 16 25.16 -5.06 -3.92
C ARG A 16 24.52 -5.97 -2.89
N PHE A 17 25.23 -6.34 -1.83
CA PHE A 17 24.65 -7.14 -0.74
C PHE A 17 23.56 -6.36 -0.01
N SER A 18 23.81 -5.09 0.32
CA SER A 18 22.83 -4.18 0.94
C SER A 18 21.54 -4.08 0.11
N ASP A 19 21.67 -3.96 -1.21
CA ASP A 19 20.54 -3.91 -2.14
C ASP A 19 19.71 -5.19 -2.14
N VAL A 20 20.36 -6.37 -2.12
CA VAL A 20 19.66 -7.65 -2.11
C VAL A 20 18.94 -7.89 -0.79
N TRP A 21 19.57 -7.54 0.33
CA TRP A 21 18.95 -7.58 1.66
C TRP A 21 17.72 -6.67 1.75
N LYS A 22 17.82 -5.46 1.20
CA LYS A 22 16.69 -4.53 1.12
C LYS A 22 15.57 -5.10 0.25
N LEU A 23 15.91 -5.64 -0.92
CA LEU A 23 14.93 -6.25 -1.82
C LEU A 23 14.19 -7.43 -1.18
N LEU A 24 14.91 -8.31 -0.48
CA LEU A 24 14.35 -9.45 0.25
C LEU A 24 13.42 -8.98 1.38
N SER A 25 13.85 -7.98 2.15
CA SER A 25 13.08 -7.42 3.26
C SER A 25 11.77 -6.78 2.77
N GLU A 26 11.83 -5.98 1.70
CA GLU A 26 10.64 -5.38 1.08
C GLU A 26 9.68 -6.44 0.54
N THR A 27 10.19 -7.47 -0.15
CA THR A 27 9.35 -8.56 -0.66
C THR A 27 8.71 -9.35 0.49
N THR A 28 9.47 -9.61 1.56
CA THR A 28 8.94 -10.31 2.74
C THR A 28 7.83 -9.51 3.41
N PHE A 29 8.04 -8.20 3.60
CA PHE A 29 7.05 -7.32 4.20
C PHE A 29 5.77 -7.21 3.36
N PHE A 30 5.92 -7.17 2.04
CA PHE A 30 4.79 -7.23 1.13
C PHE A 30 4.00 -8.53 1.32
N LEU A 31 4.69 -9.68 1.27
CA LEU A 31 4.06 -10.99 1.39
C LEU A 31 3.43 -11.21 2.76
N SER A 32 4.02 -10.70 3.85
CA SER A 32 3.41 -10.81 5.19
C SER A 32 2.06 -10.10 5.33
N ARG A 33 1.73 -9.23 4.37
CA ARG A 33 0.43 -8.53 4.29
C ARG A 33 -0.52 -9.17 3.27
N THR A 34 -0.16 -10.32 2.67
CA THR A 34 -1.01 -11.09 1.76
C THR A 34 -1.33 -12.45 2.36
N ALA A 35 -2.43 -13.06 1.89
CA ALA A 35 -2.78 -14.43 2.26
C ALA A 35 -1.76 -15.47 1.78
N GLU A 36 -0.91 -15.10 0.81
CA GLU A 36 0.07 -15.99 0.17
C GLU A 36 1.35 -16.17 0.99
N PHE A 37 1.49 -15.47 2.14
CA PHE A 37 2.72 -15.53 2.95
C PHE A 37 3.15 -16.96 3.27
N GLY A 38 2.19 -17.80 3.67
CA GLY A 38 2.46 -19.18 4.06
C GLY A 38 3.06 -20.03 2.93
N PHE A 39 2.75 -19.75 1.66
CA PHE A 39 3.31 -20.49 0.54
C PHE A 39 4.78 -20.13 0.26
N TYR A 40 5.20 -18.93 0.64
CA TYR A 40 6.54 -18.40 0.35
C TYR A 40 7.44 -18.29 1.58
N GLU A 41 6.93 -18.58 2.79
CA GLU A 41 7.68 -18.38 4.04
C GLU A 41 9.01 -19.15 4.07
N ASP A 42 8.97 -20.44 3.70
CA ASP A 42 10.15 -21.30 3.69
C ASP A 42 11.19 -20.85 2.67
N GLU A 43 10.74 -20.41 1.49
CA GLU A 43 11.61 -19.89 0.43
C GLU A 43 12.31 -18.59 0.89
N LEU A 44 11.55 -17.66 1.50
CA LEU A 44 12.09 -16.43 2.08
C LEU A 44 13.09 -16.70 3.21
N ARG A 45 12.82 -17.71 4.05
CA ARG A 45 13.71 -18.13 5.14
C ARG A 45 15.00 -18.74 4.60
N SER A 46 14.91 -19.58 3.57
CA SER A 46 16.08 -20.15 2.87
C SER A 46 16.97 -19.05 2.31
N TRP A 47 16.40 -18.07 1.60
CA TRP A 47 17.18 -16.95 1.05
C TRP A 47 17.87 -16.11 2.12
N ARG A 48 17.22 -15.87 3.27
CA ARG A 48 17.88 -15.19 4.40
C ARG A 48 19.07 -15.99 4.92
N SER A 49 18.92 -17.30 5.06
CA SER A 49 19.99 -18.19 5.52
C SER A 49 21.15 -18.23 4.52
N GLU A 50 20.86 -18.32 3.22
CA GLU A 50 21.88 -18.29 2.15
C GLU A 50 22.66 -16.97 2.17
N LEU A 51 21.98 -15.83 2.28
CA LEU A 51 22.64 -14.52 2.33
C LEU A 51 23.45 -14.30 3.62
N GLN A 52 23.01 -14.85 4.77
CA GLN A 52 23.77 -14.78 6.03
C GLN A 52 25.01 -15.67 5.98
N GLY A 53 24.86 -16.93 5.58
CA GLY A 53 25.95 -17.90 5.51
C GLY A 53 27.01 -17.54 4.46
N ALA A 54 26.61 -16.84 3.40
CA ALA A 54 27.47 -16.47 2.28
C ALA A 54 27.63 -14.96 2.11
N SER A 55 27.67 -14.21 3.23
CA SER A 55 27.72 -12.73 3.28
C SER A 55 28.84 -12.04 2.46
N LYS A 56 29.81 -12.80 1.95
CA LYS A 56 30.90 -12.31 1.07
C LYS A 56 30.95 -12.99 -0.30
N ASN A 57 30.03 -13.91 -0.62
CA ASN A 57 29.99 -14.60 -1.92
C ASN A 57 29.05 -13.89 -2.92
N PRO A 58 29.58 -13.16 -3.91
CA PRO A 58 28.77 -12.41 -4.86
C PRO A 58 27.87 -13.28 -5.74
N GLU A 59 28.23 -14.54 -5.99
CA GLU A 59 27.42 -15.45 -6.79
C GLU A 59 26.13 -15.83 -6.08
N VAL A 60 26.21 -16.09 -4.76
CA VAL A 60 25.03 -16.37 -3.93
C VAL A 60 24.12 -15.14 -3.87
N ALA A 61 24.68 -13.95 -3.69
CA ALA A 61 23.89 -12.72 -3.73
C ALA A 61 23.16 -12.53 -5.06
N GLN A 62 23.84 -12.79 -6.18
CA GLN A 62 23.27 -12.65 -7.51
C GLN A 62 22.21 -13.71 -7.82
N LYS A 63 22.42 -14.95 -7.38
CA LYS A 63 21.43 -16.03 -7.46
C LYS A 63 20.16 -15.64 -6.70
N VAL A 64 20.29 -15.33 -5.41
CA VAL A 64 19.15 -14.94 -4.55
C VAL A 64 18.43 -13.70 -5.11
N ARG A 65 19.18 -12.70 -5.61
CA ARG A 65 18.57 -11.54 -6.28
C ARG A 65 17.69 -11.93 -7.46
N THR A 66 18.17 -12.84 -8.30
CA THR A 66 17.46 -13.30 -9.51
C THR A 66 16.18 -14.02 -9.13
N GLU A 67 16.22 -14.87 -8.11
CA GLU A 67 15.08 -15.60 -7.58
C GLU A 67 14.03 -14.65 -6.97
N ILE A 68 14.45 -13.67 -6.15
CA ILE A 68 13.54 -12.64 -5.62
C ILE A 68 12.89 -11.83 -6.76
N ILE A 69 13.63 -11.51 -7.83
CA ILE A 69 13.08 -10.81 -8.99
C ILE A 69 12.03 -11.67 -9.72
N ALA A 70 12.29 -12.97 -9.86
CA ALA A 70 11.36 -13.92 -10.47
C ALA A 70 10.06 -14.02 -9.65
N LEU A 71 10.17 -14.17 -8.33
CA LEU A 71 9.03 -14.15 -7.42
C LEU A 71 8.20 -12.87 -7.58
N ARG A 72 8.87 -11.70 -7.56
CA ARG A 72 8.20 -10.40 -7.76
C ARG A 72 7.50 -10.30 -9.12
N LYS A 73 8.05 -10.91 -10.18
CA LYS A 73 7.37 -10.98 -11.48
C LYS A 73 6.11 -11.85 -11.41
N ASN A 74 6.17 -13.01 -10.77
CA ASN A 74 5.03 -13.90 -10.60
C ASN A 74 3.91 -13.24 -9.79
N LEU A 75 4.25 -12.55 -8.70
CA LEU A 75 3.27 -11.80 -7.90
C LEU A 75 2.55 -10.74 -8.76
N ARG A 76 3.28 -10.01 -9.62
CA ARG A 76 2.65 -9.05 -10.54
C ARG A 76 1.71 -9.73 -11.54
N LEU A 77 2.05 -10.91 -12.05
CA LEU A 77 1.18 -11.69 -12.95
C LEU A 77 -0.10 -12.14 -12.24
N GLN A 78 -0.04 -12.37 -10.92
CA GLN A 78 -1.22 -12.64 -10.08
C GLN A 78 -2.03 -11.37 -9.73
N GLY A 79 -1.62 -10.19 -10.24
CA GLY A 79 -2.32 -8.93 -10.03
C GLY A 79 -1.84 -8.11 -8.82
N TYR A 80 -0.78 -8.56 -8.13
CA TYR A 80 -0.22 -7.82 -6.99
C TYR A 80 0.56 -6.57 -7.42
N ASP A 81 0.27 -5.45 -6.78
CA ASP A 81 1.02 -4.20 -6.94
C ASP A 81 2.07 -4.04 -5.83
N LEU A 82 3.29 -4.49 -6.12
CA LEU A 82 4.43 -4.46 -5.20
C LEU A 82 4.84 -3.04 -4.77
N SER A 83 4.40 -1.99 -5.48
CA SER A 83 4.67 -0.60 -5.07
C SER A 83 3.92 -0.23 -3.79
N LEU A 84 2.82 -0.94 -3.49
CA LEU A 84 2.01 -0.73 -2.29
C LEU A 84 2.69 -1.28 -1.03
N GLY A 85 3.61 -2.23 -1.16
CA GLY A 85 4.37 -2.77 -0.03
C GLY A 85 5.23 -1.72 0.68
N ARG A 86 5.57 -0.63 0.00
CA ARG A 86 6.30 0.50 0.61
C ARG A 86 5.37 1.55 1.21
N GLN A 87 4.07 1.48 0.95
CA GLN A 87 3.10 2.43 1.47
C GLN A 87 2.52 1.93 2.79
N ASN A 88 2.25 2.87 3.70
CA ASN A 88 1.55 2.60 4.95
C ASN A 88 0.17 3.25 4.91
N LEU A 89 -0.82 2.51 5.41
CA LEU A 89 -2.14 3.04 5.68
C LEU A 89 -2.21 3.30 7.18
N ILE A 90 -2.49 4.55 7.57
CA ILE A 90 -2.54 4.97 8.97
C ILE A 90 -3.92 5.57 9.23
N PHE A 91 -4.60 5.09 10.27
CA PHE A 91 -5.85 5.68 10.76
C PHE A 91 -5.55 6.55 11.98
N ASP A 92 -5.75 7.86 11.84
CA ASP A 92 -5.37 8.88 12.83
C ASP A 92 -6.58 9.69 13.30
N GLY A 93 -7.44 9.07 14.10
CA GLY A 93 -8.51 9.71 14.85
C GLY A 93 -9.47 10.57 14.02
N PHE A 94 -9.93 11.68 14.62
CA PHE A 94 -10.90 12.61 14.04
C PHE A 94 -10.29 13.98 13.81
N ARG A 95 -10.76 14.65 12.76
CA ARG A 95 -10.28 15.95 12.30
C ARG A 95 -11.44 16.84 11.85
N ASN A 96 -11.22 18.13 11.99
CA ASN A 96 -12.12 19.19 11.57
C ASN A 96 -11.49 20.07 10.49
N ASP A 97 -12.21 21.11 10.08
CA ASP A 97 -11.79 22.04 9.01
C ASP A 97 -10.45 22.74 9.26
N ALA A 98 -9.98 22.86 10.52
CA ALA A 98 -8.67 23.43 10.81
C ALA A 98 -7.52 22.60 10.22
N SER A 99 -7.74 21.30 9.99
CA SER A 99 -6.76 20.36 9.44
C SER A 99 -6.37 20.68 7.99
N VAL A 100 -7.14 21.51 7.28
CA VAL A 100 -6.75 22.03 5.95
C VAL A 100 -5.41 22.76 6.04
N ASN A 101 -5.17 23.50 7.11
CA ASN A 101 -3.91 24.22 7.33
C ASN A 101 -2.72 23.28 7.56
N GLU A 102 -2.98 22.04 7.97
CA GLU A 102 -1.98 20.98 8.13
C GLU A 102 -1.75 20.20 6.83
N GLY A 103 -2.45 20.57 5.74
CA GLY A 103 -2.36 19.95 4.43
C GLY A 103 -3.32 18.78 4.21
N PHE A 104 -4.26 18.54 5.13
CA PHE A 104 -5.30 17.52 4.90
C PHE A 104 -6.28 17.99 3.83
N LYS A 105 -6.79 17.01 3.08
CA LYS A 105 -7.82 17.20 2.06
C LYS A 105 -9.07 16.41 2.42
N ARG A 106 -10.24 16.93 2.04
CA ARG A 106 -11.52 16.24 2.25
C ARG A 106 -11.66 15.12 1.24
N MET A 107 -12.26 14.02 1.70
CA MET A 107 -12.58 12.86 0.89
C MET A 107 -13.89 12.25 1.37
N VAL A 108 -14.65 11.70 0.43
CA VAL A 108 -15.75 10.78 0.71
C VAL A 108 -15.42 9.44 0.11
N LEU A 109 -15.61 8.38 0.89
CA LEU A 109 -15.34 7.00 0.52
C LEU A 109 -16.60 6.16 0.72
N PHE A 110 -17.05 5.49 -0.33
CA PHE A 110 -18.12 4.51 -0.27
C PHE A 110 -17.56 3.10 -0.46
N LEU A 111 -17.97 2.19 0.41
CA LEU A 111 -17.65 0.77 0.33
C LEU A 111 -18.88 0.01 -0.18
N GLY A 112 -18.68 -0.80 -1.21
CA GLY A 112 -19.69 -1.71 -1.75
C GLY A 112 -19.22 -3.17 -1.73
N ASP A 113 -19.93 -4.04 -2.44
CA ASP A 113 -19.59 -5.46 -2.54
C ASP A 113 -18.23 -5.67 -3.24
N GLY A 114 -17.16 -5.80 -2.44
CA GLY A 114 -15.79 -6.07 -2.91
C GLY A 114 -15.10 -4.89 -3.60
N THR A 115 -15.67 -3.69 -3.52
CA THR A 115 -15.11 -2.50 -4.19
C THR A 115 -15.27 -1.24 -3.34
N ALA A 116 -14.43 -0.25 -3.63
CA ALA A 116 -14.41 1.05 -2.98
C ALA A 116 -14.46 2.15 -4.03
N PHE A 117 -15.27 3.19 -3.77
CA PHE A 117 -15.42 4.38 -4.60
C PHE A 117 -15.12 5.60 -3.77
N TRP A 118 -14.44 6.58 -4.34
CA TRP A 118 -14.10 7.78 -3.59
C TRP A 118 -14.07 9.01 -4.48
N ILE A 119 -14.21 10.16 -3.83
CA ILE A 119 -13.98 11.47 -4.41
C ILE A 119 -13.27 12.34 -3.36
N SER A 120 -12.39 13.21 -3.81
CA SER A 120 -11.68 14.18 -2.97
C SER A 120 -11.75 15.56 -3.59
N GLY A 121 -11.77 16.60 -2.77
CA GLY A 121 -11.80 17.98 -3.25
C GLY A 121 -11.85 18.99 -2.11
N ASP A 122 -12.04 20.26 -2.48
CA ASP A 122 -12.06 21.37 -1.53
C ASP A 122 -13.46 21.63 -0.96
N GLU A 123 -14.50 21.15 -1.65
CA GLU A 123 -15.89 21.17 -1.22
C GLU A 123 -16.12 20.42 0.10
N ASN A 124 -17.19 20.78 0.82
CA ASN A 124 -17.53 20.08 2.06
C ASN A 124 -17.91 18.60 1.81
N HIS A 125 -17.84 17.79 2.87
CA HIS A 125 -18.08 16.35 2.81
C HIS A 125 -19.47 15.96 2.29
N ILE A 126 -20.51 16.74 2.60
CA ILE A 126 -21.88 16.46 2.16
C ILE A 126 -22.00 16.68 0.64
N THR A 127 -21.46 17.80 0.15
CA THR A 127 -21.43 18.13 -1.28
C THR A 127 -20.64 17.07 -2.07
N LEU A 128 -19.46 16.69 -1.57
CA LEU A 128 -18.65 15.63 -2.17
C LEU A 128 -19.40 14.29 -2.23
N ALA A 129 -20.13 13.93 -1.17
CA ALA A 129 -20.94 12.72 -1.17
C ALA A 129 -22.04 12.77 -2.24
N GLY A 130 -22.75 13.89 -2.38
CA GLY A 130 -23.75 14.08 -3.42
C GLY A 130 -23.18 13.91 -4.83
N TYR A 131 -21.98 14.46 -5.10
CA TYR A 131 -21.31 14.25 -6.39
C TYR A 131 -20.94 12.79 -6.62
N LEU A 132 -20.43 12.09 -5.61
CA LEU A 132 -20.09 10.67 -5.72
C LEU A 132 -21.34 9.82 -5.97
N GLU A 133 -22.44 10.08 -5.26
CA GLU A 133 -23.72 9.40 -5.46
C GLU A 133 -24.22 9.57 -6.89
N GLN A 134 -24.25 10.82 -7.40
CA GLN A 134 -24.68 11.11 -8.75
C GLN A 134 -23.81 10.40 -9.81
N GLN A 135 -22.49 10.39 -9.61
CA GLN A 135 -21.56 9.68 -10.51
C GLN A 135 -21.83 8.17 -10.52
N LEU A 136 -22.12 7.58 -9.37
CA LEU A 136 -22.41 6.16 -9.26
C LEU A 136 -23.77 5.82 -9.85
N GLU A 137 -24.80 6.65 -9.66
CA GLU A 137 -26.12 6.44 -10.25
C GLU A 137 -26.07 6.48 -11.79
N ILE A 138 -25.30 7.41 -12.36
CA ILE A 138 -25.11 7.50 -13.82
C ILE A 138 -24.37 6.26 -14.34
N ARG A 139 -23.34 5.80 -13.61
CA ARG A 139 -22.48 4.70 -14.05
C ARG A 139 -23.13 3.33 -13.86
N TYR A 140 -23.91 3.15 -12.79
CA TYR A 140 -24.59 1.91 -12.45
C TYR A 140 -26.08 2.10 -12.66
N SER A 141 -26.54 1.73 -13.86
CA SER A 141 -27.95 1.79 -14.24
C SER A 141 -28.81 0.88 -13.35
N ARG A 142 -30.12 1.18 -13.26
CA ARG A 142 -31.11 0.41 -12.48
C ARG A 142 -31.15 -1.11 -12.71
N ARG A 143 -30.54 -1.62 -13.78
CA ARG A 143 -30.49 -3.05 -14.11
C ARG A 143 -29.42 -3.82 -13.33
N ASP A 144 -28.41 -3.15 -12.81
CA ASP A 144 -27.40 -3.73 -11.93
C ASP A 144 -27.10 -2.75 -10.78
N PRO A 145 -28.01 -2.66 -9.79
CA PRO A 145 -27.92 -1.67 -8.73
C PRO A 145 -26.72 -1.97 -7.83
N LEU A 146 -25.78 -1.04 -7.80
CA LEU A 146 -24.65 -1.08 -6.89
C LEU A 146 -25.15 -1.08 -5.43
N ARG A 147 -24.83 -2.13 -4.68
CA ARG A 147 -25.10 -2.19 -3.24
C ARG A 147 -23.98 -1.50 -2.48
N LEU A 148 -24.23 -0.25 -2.10
CA LEU A 148 -23.40 0.46 -1.14
C LEU A 148 -23.69 -0.05 0.27
N ARG A 149 -22.64 -0.44 0.99
CA ARG A 149 -22.74 -0.93 2.37
C ARG A 149 -22.43 0.18 3.36
N GLU A 150 -21.37 0.94 3.12
CA GLU A 150 -20.90 1.97 4.04
C GLU A 150 -20.51 3.25 3.30
N LYS A 151 -20.73 4.39 3.94
CA LYS A 151 -20.35 5.72 3.48
C LYS A 151 -19.50 6.36 4.56
N HIS A 152 -18.35 6.89 4.19
CA HIS A 152 -17.41 7.48 5.12
C HIS A 152 -17.01 8.89 4.68
N TYR A 153 -17.03 9.81 5.62
CA TYR A 153 -16.67 11.22 5.46
C TYR A 153 -15.33 11.47 6.14
N LEU A 154 -14.28 11.68 5.34
CA LEU A 154 -12.91 11.51 5.81
C LEU A 154 -12.04 12.71 5.46
N TRP A 155 -10.96 12.84 6.20
CA TRP A 155 -9.79 13.63 5.85
C TRP A 155 -8.67 12.68 5.45
N PHE A 156 -7.87 13.07 4.46
CA PHE A 156 -6.65 12.35 4.14
C PHE A 156 -5.46 13.28 3.99
N LEU A 157 -4.27 12.76 4.30
CA LEU A 157 -2.99 13.40 4.07
C LEU A 157 -2.00 12.37 3.53
N ARG A 158 -1.31 12.72 2.44
CA ARG A 158 -0.15 11.94 1.99
C ARG A 158 1.13 12.59 2.48
N ARG A 159 1.93 11.83 3.23
CA ARG A 159 3.23 12.27 3.74
C ARG A 159 4.27 11.19 3.49
N GLY A 160 5.13 11.41 2.49
CA GLY A 160 6.11 10.40 2.06
C GLY A 160 5.42 9.13 1.60
N ASN A 161 5.65 8.03 2.31
CA ASN A 161 5.04 6.73 2.02
C ASN A 161 3.73 6.48 2.78
N ASP A 162 3.32 7.41 3.65
CA ASP A 162 2.16 7.22 4.51
C ASP A 162 0.93 7.88 3.88
N LEU A 163 -0.17 7.12 3.84
CA LEU A 163 -1.52 7.62 3.61
C LEU A 163 -2.23 7.63 4.96
N ILE A 164 -2.42 8.83 5.50
CA ILE A 164 -3.10 9.07 6.76
C ILE A 164 -4.58 9.32 6.46
N ILE A 165 -5.48 8.62 7.15
CA ILE A 165 -6.93 8.77 7.06
C ILE A 165 -7.49 9.10 8.45
N SER A 166 -8.27 10.17 8.53
CA SER A 166 -8.94 10.60 9.75
C SER A 166 -10.45 10.74 9.49
N GLY A 167 -11.27 10.46 10.50
CA GLY A 167 -12.71 10.73 10.46
C GLY A 167 -12.97 12.24 10.42
N SER A 168 -14.02 12.67 9.72
CA SER A 168 -14.51 14.04 9.81
C SER A 168 -15.49 14.21 10.98
N ASP A 169 -15.88 15.44 11.30
CA ASP A 169 -16.94 15.72 12.28
C ASP A 169 -18.31 15.17 11.85
N THR A 170 -18.50 14.85 10.56
CA THR A 170 -19.72 14.23 10.02
C THR A 170 -19.67 12.70 10.12
N GLU A 171 -18.51 12.12 10.40
CA GLU A 171 -18.31 10.68 10.55
C GLU A 171 -18.65 10.24 11.97
N THR A 172 -19.42 9.16 12.11
CA THR A 172 -19.69 8.60 13.44
C THR A 172 -18.48 7.81 13.94
N LYS A 173 -18.34 7.69 15.26
CA LYS A 173 -17.26 6.90 15.86
C LYS A 173 -17.33 5.44 15.44
N GLU A 174 -18.53 4.89 15.44
CA GLU A 174 -18.79 3.49 15.11
C GLU A 174 -18.46 3.19 13.65
N ASP A 175 -18.78 4.09 12.72
CA ASP A 175 -18.48 3.91 11.29
C ASP A 175 -16.97 4.03 11.02
N TYR A 176 -16.30 4.98 11.66
CA TYR A 176 -14.85 5.14 11.54
C TYR A 176 -14.07 3.93 12.08
N GLU A 177 -14.46 3.38 13.23
CA GLU A 177 -13.78 2.21 13.80
C GLU A 177 -14.00 0.96 12.94
N ARG A 178 -15.18 0.81 12.32
CA ARG A 178 -15.40 -0.28 11.35
C ARG A 178 -14.53 -0.11 10.11
N LEU A 179 -14.48 1.10 9.54
CA LEU A 179 -13.60 1.40 8.42
C LEU A 179 -12.14 1.09 8.75
N LYS A 180 -11.68 1.50 9.93
CA LYS A 180 -10.32 1.24 10.42
C LYS A 180 -10.06 -0.26 10.50
N ALA A 181 -10.94 -1.03 11.11
CA ALA A 181 -10.78 -2.49 11.20
C ALA A 181 -10.71 -3.15 9.81
N ILE A 182 -11.56 -2.73 8.87
CA ILE A 182 -11.55 -3.24 7.49
C ILE A 182 -10.23 -2.87 6.79
N GLY A 183 -9.80 -1.61 6.92
CA GLY A 183 -8.59 -1.09 6.30
C GLY A 183 -7.31 -1.69 6.87
N GLU A 184 -7.25 -1.93 8.18
CA GLU A 184 -6.11 -2.60 8.82
C GLU A 184 -6.01 -4.07 8.38
N ALA A 185 -7.14 -4.78 8.34
CA ALA A 185 -7.18 -6.16 7.85
C ALA A 185 -6.84 -6.29 6.36
N ASN A 186 -7.12 -5.27 5.54
CA ASN A 186 -6.96 -5.30 4.08
C ASN A 186 -6.17 -4.10 3.54
N SER A 187 -5.09 -3.72 4.22
CA SER A 187 -4.36 -2.47 3.97
C SER A 187 -3.86 -2.31 2.53
N LEU A 188 -3.35 -3.38 1.91
CA LEU A 188 -2.89 -3.37 0.52
C LEU A 188 -4.04 -3.15 -0.46
N LEU A 189 -5.21 -3.76 -0.21
CA LEU A 189 -6.38 -3.56 -1.07
C LEU A 189 -6.83 -2.11 -1.02
N PHE A 190 -6.90 -1.51 0.17
CA PHE A 190 -7.24 -0.10 0.35
C PHE A 190 -6.25 0.82 -0.35
N LEU A 191 -4.95 0.61 -0.11
CA LEU A 191 -3.91 1.39 -0.78
C LEU A 191 -3.98 1.26 -2.30
N SER A 192 -4.34 0.09 -2.83
CA SER A 192 -4.51 -0.12 -4.29
C SER A 192 -5.64 0.73 -4.87
N LYS A 193 -6.77 0.87 -4.14
CA LYS A 193 -7.96 1.63 -4.55
C LYS A 193 -7.75 3.14 -4.38
N LEU A 194 -7.00 3.53 -3.35
CA LEU A 194 -6.72 4.92 -2.98
C LEU A 194 -5.41 5.46 -3.58
N LYS A 195 -4.75 4.70 -4.46
CA LYS A 195 -3.44 5.08 -5.03
C LYS A 195 -3.44 6.38 -5.84
N LYS A 196 -4.60 6.84 -6.32
CA LYS A 196 -4.71 8.09 -7.09
C LYS A 196 -4.99 9.32 -6.22
N LEU A 197 -5.20 9.16 -4.90
CA LEU A 197 -5.21 10.30 -3.98
C LEU A 197 -3.85 10.98 -4.03
N ARG A 198 -3.81 12.29 -4.17
CA ARG A 198 -2.59 13.10 -4.22
C ARG A 198 -2.67 14.25 -3.25
#